data_AF-A0A954K9B2-F1
#
_entry.id   AF-A0A954K9B2-F1
#
_cell.length_a   1.000
_cell.length_b   1.000
_cell.length_c   1.000
_cell.angle_alpha   90.00
_cell.angle_beta   90.00
_cell.angle_gamma   90.00
#
_symmetry.space_group_name_H-M   'P 1'
#
loop_
_entity.id
_entity.type
_entity.pdbx_description
1 polymer ?
#
loop_
_entity_poly.entity_id
_entity_poly.type
_entity_poly.pdbx_seq_one_letter_code
_entity_poly.pdbx_strand_id
1 'polypeptide(L)' 'MTRINTNVASLRGLRSLNKSTNLLDTSLTRLSTGLKINSGKDNPSGLIASETLRSQVSAIEQSIKNSNRA' A
#
# COMPACT_ATOMS: atom_id res chain seq x y z
N MET A 1 13.72 -43.59 3.36
CA MET A 1 14.02 -42.37 4.13
C MET A 1 12.72 -41.65 4.43
N THR A 2 12.12 -42.01 5.56
CA THR A 2 10.83 -41.51 6.03
C THR A 2 10.99 -40.06 6.51
N ARG A 3 10.11 -39.18 6.03
CA ARG A 3 10.03 -37.75 6.38
C ARG A 3 9.54 -37.54 7.83
N ILE A 4 10.23 -38.13 8.81
CA ILE A 4 9.82 -38.14 10.22
C ILE A 4 10.10 -36.77 10.88
N ASN A 5 11.13 -36.04 10.42
CA ASN A 5 11.58 -34.80 11.09
C ASN A 5 11.02 -33.50 10.52
N THR A 6 10.23 -33.52 9.44
CA THR A 6 9.69 -32.29 8.85
C THR A 6 8.22 -32.48 8.45
N ASN A 7 7.31 -31.95 9.28
CA ASN A 7 5.89 -31.98 9.00
C ASN A 7 5.54 -30.97 7.89
N VAL A 8 5.49 -31.45 6.64
CA VAL A 8 5.19 -30.64 5.46
C VAL A 8 3.78 -30.04 5.52
N ALA A 9 2.82 -30.69 6.18
CA ALA A 9 1.47 -30.13 6.36
C ALA A 9 1.51 -28.92 7.31
N SER A 10 2.18 -29.04 8.46
CA SER A 10 2.38 -27.92 9.39
C SER A 10 3.17 -26.78 8.76
N LEU A 11 4.21 -27.08 7.96
CA LEU A 11 4.99 -26.05 7.26
C LEU A 11 4.18 -25.31 6.19
N ARG A 12 3.23 -26.00 5.53
CA ARG A 12 2.28 -25.35 4.61
C ARG A 12 1.29 -24.48 5.37
N GLY A 13 0.77 -24.95 6.50
CA GLY A 13 -0.07 -24.16 7.40
C GLY A 13 0.63 -22.90 7.88
N LEU A 14 1.87 -23.01 8.35
CA LEU A 14 2.69 -21.87 8.79
C LEU A 14 2.94 -20.85 7.66
N ARG A 15 3.22 -21.32 6.43
CA ARG A 15 3.37 -20.43 5.27
C ARG A 15 2.07 -19.70 4.93
N SER A 16 0.93 -20.38 5.00
CA SER A 16 -0.38 -19.74 4.80
C SER A 16 -0.69 -18.73 5.90
N LEU A 17 -0.38 -19.06 7.15
CA LEU A 17 -0.53 -18.15 8.29
C LEU A 17 0.32 -16.89 8.10
N ASN A 18 1.61 -17.04 7.79
CA ASN A 18 2.50 -15.91 7.52
C ASN A 18 1.99 -15.04 6.36
N LYS A 19 1.44 -15.66 5.30
CA LYS A 19 0.81 -14.90 4.20
C LYS A 19 -0.41 -14.11 4.70
N SER A 20 -1.28 -14.72 5.50
CA SER A 20 -2.45 -14.05 6.08
C SER A 20 -2.07 -12.92 7.01
N THR A 21 -1.04 -13.10 7.86
CA THR A 21 -0.50 -12.05 8.74
C THR A 21 0.03 -10.87 7.93
N ASN A 22 0.83 -11.11 6.89
CA ASN A 22 1.33 -10.03 6.03
C ASN A 22 0.21 -9.26 5.32
N LEU A 23 -0.85 -9.97 4.90
CA LEU A 23 -2.03 -9.34 4.30
C LEU A 23 -2.82 -8.51 5.32
N LEU A 24 -2.92 -8.99 6.57
CA LEU A 24 -3.54 -8.26 7.66
C LEU A 24 -2.77 -6.97 7.98
N ASP A 25 -1.45 -7.04 8.11
CA ASP A 25 -0.60 -5.87 8.38
C ASP A 25 -0.71 -4.82 7.27
N THR A 26 -0.77 -5.26 6.01
CA THR A 26 -1.00 -4.37 4.86
C THR A 26 -2.37 -3.70 4.95
N SER A 27 -3.40 -4.47 5.33
CA SER A 27 -4.77 -3.96 5.47
C SER A 27 -4.87 -2.96 6.63
N LEU A 28 -4.23 -3.25 7.76
CA LEU A 28 -4.10 -2.34 8.91
C LEU A 28 -3.38 -1.05 8.51
N THR A 29 -2.30 -1.15 7.74
CA THR A 29 -1.58 0.03 7.26
C THR A 29 -2.47 0.90 6.38
N ARG A 30 -3.21 0.31 5.42
CA ARG A 30 -4.18 1.04 4.58
C ARG A 30 -5.33 1.64 5.36
N LEU A 31 -5.81 0.95 6.39
CA LEU A 31 -6.84 1.47 7.28
C LEU A 31 -6.33 2.67 8.08
N SER A 32 -5.10 2.57 8.61
CA SER A 32 -4.48 3.62 9.43
C SER A 32 -4.12 4.87 8.62
N THR A 33 -3.68 4.71 7.37
CA THR A 33 -3.33 5.85 6.50
C THR A 33 -4.54 6.39 5.73
N GLY A 34 -5.59 5.57 5.56
CA GLY A 34 -6.69 5.84 4.64
C GLY A 34 -6.30 5.81 3.16
N LEU A 35 -5.03 5.47 2.84
CA LEU A 35 -4.51 5.46 1.49
C LEU A 35 -4.45 4.02 0.96
N LYS A 36 -4.96 3.82 -0.26
CA LYS A 36 -4.87 2.52 -0.95
C LYS A 36 -3.42 2.16 -1.30
N ILE A 37 -2.60 3.16 -1.64
CA ILE A 37 -1.18 3.04 -1.99
C ILE A 37 -0.36 3.66 -0.86
N ASN A 38 0.27 2.82 -0.04
CA ASN A 38 1.08 3.27 1.10
C ASN A 38 2.57 3.33 0.80
N SER A 39 3.04 2.50 -0.13
CA SER A 39 4.45 2.42 -0.52
C SER A 39 4.59 2.50 -2.02
N GLY A 40 5.52 3.33 -2.49
CA GLY A 40 5.89 3.40 -3.91
C GLY A 40 6.48 2.10 -4.46
N LYS A 41 6.88 1.17 -3.58
CA LYS A 41 7.32 -0.17 -3.97
C LYS A 41 6.17 -1.06 -4.45
N ASP A 42 4.97 -0.89 -3.89
CA ASP A 42 3.82 -1.75 -4.20
C ASP A 42 3.11 -1.35 -5.50
N ASN A 43 3.12 -0.05 -5.82
CA ASN A 43 2.61 0.48 -7.08
C ASN A 43 3.28 1.84 -7.43
N PRO A 44 4.46 1.83 -8.05
CA PRO A 44 5.19 3.06 -8.35
C PRO A 44 4.43 3.96 -9.33
N SER A 45 3.82 3.39 -10.38
CA SER A 45 3.06 4.15 -11.36
C SER A 45 1.81 4.80 -10.76
N GLY A 46 1.08 4.08 -9.90
CA GLY A 46 -0.09 4.61 -9.21
C GLY A 46 0.25 5.69 -8.20
N LEU A 47 1.41 5.56 -7.51
CA LEU A 47 1.91 6.63 -6.64
C LEU A 47 2.27 7.87 -7.44
N ILE A 48 3.02 7.74 -8.54
CA ILE A 48 3.42 8.86 -9.40
C ILE A 48 2.21 9.60 -9.96
N ALA A 49 1.19 8.87 -10.43
CA ALA A 49 -0.05 9.47 -10.91
C ALA A 49 -0.78 10.23 -9.79
N SER A 50 -0.84 9.65 -8.59
CA SER A 50 -1.48 10.29 -7.42
C SER A 50 -0.75 11.57 -7.01
N GLU A 51 0.58 11.57 -6.99
CA GLU A 51 1.39 12.76 -6.69
C GLU A 51 1.28 13.82 -7.79
N THR A 52 1.22 13.41 -9.06
CA THR A 52 0.98 14.33 -10.18
C THR A 52 -0.38 15.01 -10.05
N LEU A 53 -1.44 14.25 -9.74
CA LEU A 53 -2.77 14.81 -9.51
C LEU A 53 -2.79 15.74 -8.29
N ARG A 54 -2.11 15.36 -7.19
CA ARG A 54 -1.98 16.20 -6.00
C ARG A 54 -1.29 17.53 -6.31
N SER A 55 -0.23 17.49 -7.11
CA SER A 55 0.47 18.69 -7.59
C SER A 55 -0.45 19.58 -8.44
N GLN A 56 -1.22 19.00 -9.36
CA GLN A 56 -2.19 19.74 -10.17
C GLN A 56 -3.27 20.41 -9.33
N VAL A 57 -3.82 19.71 -8.33
CA VAL A 57 -4.81 20.29 -7.41
C VAL A 57 -4.23 21.50 -6.68
N SER A 58 -3.04 21.37 -6.08
CA SER A 58 -2.37 22.49 -5.41
C SER A 58 -2.10 23.67 -6.35
N ALA A 59 -1.72 23.39 -7.60
CA ALA A 59 -1.51 24.42 -8.61
C ALA A 59 -2.81 25.16 -9.00
N ILE A 60 -3.92 24.43 -9.13
CA ILE A 60 -5.24 25.01 -9.39
C ILE A 60 -5.70 25.85 -8.20
N GLU A 61 -5.55 25.36 -6.97
CA GLU A 61 -5.89 26.12 -5.75
C GLU A 61 -5.10 27.42 -5.66
N GLN A 62 -3.81 27.39 -5.99
CA GLN A 62 -2.99 28.59 -6.04
C GLN A 62 -3.44 29.55 -7.14
N SER A 63 -3.81 29.01 -8.31
CA SER A 63 -4.33 29.81 -9.42
C SER A 63 -5.63 30.53 -9.03
N ILE A 64 -6.55 29.85 -8.35
CA ILE A 64 -7.78 30.44 -7.82
C ILE A 64 -7.46 31.53 -6.79
N LYS A 65 -6.54 31.28 -5.85
CA LYS A 65 -6.11 32.28 -4.87
C LYS A 65 -5.50 33.51 -5.54
N ASN A 66 -4.72 33.31 -6.60
CA ASN A 66 -4.13 34.40 -7.37
C ASN A 66 -5.21 35.21 -8.10
N SER A 67 -6.19 34.55 -8.71
CA SER A 67 -7.34 35.21 -9.36
C SER A 67 -8.21 36.00 -8.38
N ASN A 68 -8.39 35.51 -7.16
CA ASN A 68 -9.14 36.23 -6.11
C ASN A 68 -8.39 37.45 -5.53
N ARG A 69 -7.08 37.55 -5.77
CA ARG A 69 -6.24 38.68 -5.33
C ARG A 69 -6.02 39.71 -6.44
N ALA A 70 -6.41 39.39 -7.68
CA ALA A 70 -6.41 40.30 -8.82
C ALA A 70 -7.72 41.09 -8.86
#